data_AF-A0A813SAJ7-F1
#
_entry.id   AF-A0A813SAJ7-F1
#
_cell.length_a   1.000
_cell.length_b   1.000
_cell.length_c   1.000
_cell.angle_alpha   90.00
_cell.angle_beta   90.00
_cell.angle_gamma   90.00
#
_symmetry.space_group_name_H-M   'P 1'
#
loop_
_entity.id
_entity.type
_entity.pdbx_description
1 polymer ?
#
loop_
_entity_poly.entity_id
_entity_poly.type
_entity_poly.pdbx_seq_one_letter_code
_entity_poly.pdbx_strand_id
1 'polypeptide(L)'
;MAIATSHHEQNQSINETNRKHQRIERQFTSAQIAALEIDFFYTKYMTRRGRIQLARRLGLNERQVKIWFSSRRKKWKNEFRMGNHPHKIF
;
A
#
# COMPACT_ATOMS: atom_id res chain seq x y z
N MET A 1 -44.56 12.26 36.39
CA MET A 1 -43.85 13.54 36.12
C MET A 1 -42.52 13.21 35.45
N ALA A 2 -42.15 14.04 34.47
CA ALA A 2 -41.07 13.92 33.48
C ALA A 2 -39.68 13.59 34.10
N ILE A 3 -38.62 13.21 33.35
CA ILE A 3 -38.04 13.88 32.18
C ILE A 3 -37.11 12.90 31.44
N ALA A 4 -37.17 12.93 30.10
CA ALA A 4 -36.21 12.32 29.20
C ALA A 4 -34.86 13.06 29.20
N THR A 5 -33.74 12.33 29.14
CA THR A 5 -32.47 12.88 28.62
C THR A 5 -31.88 11.91 27.62
N SER A 6 -31.72 12.46 26.41
CA SER A 6 -31.33 11.80 25.18
C SER A 6 -29.86 12.09 24.85
N HIS A 7 -29.28 11.20 24.03
CA HIS A 7 -28.12 11.37 23.14
C HIS A 7 -26.68 11.36 23.70
N HIS A 8 -26.01 10.19 23.64
CA HIS A 8 -24.54 10.12 23.51
C HIS A 8 -23.98 8.86 22.77
N GLU A 9 -24.66 8.30 21.76
CA GLU A 9 -24.19 7.06 21.10
C GLU A 9 -23.66 7.22 19.66
N GLN A 10 -23.65 8.42 19.08
CA GLN A 10 -23.43 8.58 17.62
C GLN A 10 -21.96 8.77 17.18
N ASN A 11 -20.97 8.86 18.08
CA ASN A 11 -19.59 9.23 17.71
C ASN A 11 -18.60 8.07 17.49
N GLN A 12 -18.93 6.83 17.86
CA GLN A 12 -17.98 5.70 17.74
C GLN A 12 -17.96 5.08 16.33
N SER A 13 -19.10 5.03 15.64
CA SER A 13 -19.26 4.43 14.30
C SER A 13 -18.47 5.16 13.20
N ILE A 14 -18.38 6.48 13.28
CA ILE A 14 -17.72 7.34 12.28
C ILE A 14 -16.20 7.10 12.24
N ASN A 15 -15.59 6.83 13.39
CA ASN A 15 -14.16 6.60 13.48
C ASN A 15 -13.74 5.25 12.90
N GLU A 16 -14.60 4.23 12.99
CA GLU A 16 -14.30 2.90 12.48
C GLU A 16 -14.49 2.77 10.97
N THR A 17 -15.53 3.40 10.44
CA THR A 17 -15.75 3.55 9.00
C THR A 17 -14.64 4.37 8.34
N ASN A 18 -14.15 5.43 8.99
CA ASN A 18 -12.99 6.19 8.52
C ASN A 18 -11.69 5.36 8.54
N ARG A 19 -11.46 4.55 9.58
CA ARG A 19 -10.29 3.66 9.62
C ARG A 19 -10.36 2.56 8.55
N LYS A 20 -11.56 2.05 8.26
CA LYS A 20 -11.79 1.09 7.15
C LYS A 20 -11.60 1.76 5.79
N HIS A 21 -12.19 2.93 5.55
CA HIS A 21 -11.97 3.70 4.32
C HIS A 21 -10.50 4.02 4.10
N GLN A 22 -9.80 4.50 5.13
CA GLN A 22 -8.35 4.72 5.05
C GLN A 22 -7.57 3.43 4.78
N ARG A 23 -8.01 2.27 5.25
CA ARG A 23 -7.37 0.98 4.90
C ARG A 23 -7.67 0.56 3.46
N ILE A 24 -8.85 0.86 2.94
CA ILE A 24 -9.26 0.58 1.56
C ILE A 24 -8.52 1.50 0.58
N GLU A 25 -8.43 2.81 0.86
CA GLU A 25 -7.61 3.78 0.11
C GLU A 25 -6.11 3.47 0.17
N ARG A 26 -5.66 2.73 1.19
CA ARG A 26 -4.26 2.26 1.30
C ARG A 26 -3.98 1.01 0.49
N GLN A 27 -4.98 0.33 -0.05
CA GLN A 27 -4.75 -0.84 -0.91
C GLN A 27 -4.45 -0.39 -2.34
N PHE A 28 -3.41 -0.95 -2.91
CA PHE A 28 -3.08 -0.74 -4.32
C PHE A 28 -4.02 -1.58 -5.17
N THR A 29 -4.48 -1.03 -6.29
CA THR A 29 -5.23 -1.80 -7.30
C THR A 29 -4.34 -2.84 -7.95
N SER A 30 -4.91 -3.88 -8.55
CA SER A 30 -4.14 -4.91 -9.27
C SER A 30 -3.26 -4.32 -10.37
N ALA A 31 -3.76 -3.30 -11.09
CA ALA A 31 -2.99 -2.57 -12.11
C ALA A 31 -1.81 -1.80 -11.50
N GLN A 32 -2.01 -1.14 -10.35
CA GLN A 32 -0.92 -0.45 -9.64
C GLN A 32 0.15 -1.45 -9.16
N ILE A 33 -0.25 -2.60 -8.62
CA ILE A 33 0.68 -3.65 -8.20
C ILE A 33 1.49 -4.17 -9.38
N ALA A 34 0.85 -4.49 -10.51
CA ALA A 34 1.54 -4.98 -11.70
C ALA A 34 2.60 -3.98 -12.20
N ALA A 35 2.26 -2.69 -12.28
CA ALA A 35 3.22 -1.67 -12.68
C ALA A 35 4.38 -1.50 -11.68
N LEU A 36 4.10 -1.57 -10.37
CA LEU A 36 5.13 -1.55 -9.33
C LEU A 36 6.08 -2.77 -9.43
N GLU A 37 5.54 -3.95 -9.73
CA GLU A 37 6.33 -5.17 -9.94
C GLU A 37 7.20 -5.10 -11.19
N ILE A 38 6.68 -4.57 -12.30
CA ILE A 38 7.43 -4.33 -13.53
C ILE A 38 8.62 -3.40 -13.26
N ASP A 39 8.39 -2.25 -12.61
CA ASP A 39 9.49 -1.33 -12.29
C ASP A 39 10.49 -1.96 -11.29
N PHE A 40 10.01 -2.77 -10.34
CA PHE A 40 10.88 -3.52 -9.43
C PHE A 40 11.71 -4.60 -10.14
N PHE A 41 11.17 -5.21 -11.20
CA PHE A 41 11.92 -6.14 -12.03
C PHE A 41 13.15 -5.44 -12.65
N TYR A 42 12.95 -4.26 -13.26
CA TYR A 42 14.03 -3.47 -13.84
C TYR A 42 15.01 -2.91 -12.81
N THR A 43 14.51 -2.42 -11.66
CA THR A 43 15.36 -1.90 -10.59
C THR A 43 14.85 -2.27 -9.20
N LYS A 44 15.69 -2.95 -8.42
CA LYS A 44 15.37 -3.31 -7.03
C LYS A 44 15.37 -2.09 -6.09
N TYR A 45 16.00 -0.99 -6.54
CA TYR A 45 16.18 0.24 -5.77
C TYR A 45 15.74 1.45 -6.61
N MET A 46 14.58 2.00 -6.25
CA MET A 46 14.02 3.14 -6.94
C MET A 46 14.83 4.42 -6.68
N THR A 47 15.19 5.14 -7.75
CA THR A 47 15.84 6.46 -7.67
C THR A 47 14.83 7.54 -7.31
N ARG A 48 15.30 8.73 -6.88
CA ARG A 48 14.41 9.87 -6.58
C ARG A 48 13.54 10.24 -7.79
N ARG A 49 14.16 10.36 -8.97
CA ARG A 49 13.47 10.70 -10.22
C ARG A 49 12.46 9.63 -10.62
N GLY A 50 12.86 8.36 -10.59
CA GLY A 50 11.96 7.24 -10.91
C GLY A 50 10.75 7.18 -9.98
N ARG A 51 10.95 7.46 -8.69
CA ARG A 51 9.86 7.51 -7.71
C ARG A 51 8.82 8.59 -8.04
N ILE A 52 9.27 9.80 -8.37
CA ILE A 52 8.38 10.91 -8.74
C ILE A 52 7.56 10.54 -9.98
N GLN A 53 8.21 9.97 -11.00
CA GLN A 53 7.55 9.61 -12.25
C GLN A 53 6.54 8.46 -12.05
N LEU A 54 6.91 7.44 -11.28
CA LEU A 54 6.05 6.31 -10.99
C LEU A 54 4.84 6.69 -10.14
N ALA A 55 5.06 7.55 -9.13
CA ALA A 55 3.99 8.10 -8.30
C ALA A 55 2.94 8.83 -9.16
N ARG A 56 3.38 9.73 -10.04
CA ARG A 56 2.50 10.45 -10.98
C ARG A 56 1.74 9.50 -11.91
N ARG A 57 2.44 8.52 -12.49
CA ARG A 57 1.85 7.55 -13.43
C ARG A 57 0.75 6.69 -12.77
N LEU A 58 0.91 6.36 -11.49
CA LEU A 58 0.00 5.45 -10.78
C LEU A 58 -1.05 6.15 -9.92
N GLY A 59 -1.04 7.49 -9.87
CA GLY A 59 -1.90 8.25 -8.95
C GLY A 59 -1.58 7.98 -7.48
N LEU A 60 -0.32 7.66 -7.17
CA LEU A 60 0.16 7.37 -5.82
C LEU A 60 1.02 8.51 -5.30
N ASN A 61 1.20 8.57 -3.98
CA ASN A 61 2.21 9.45 -3.41
C ASN A 61 3.60 8.78 -3.41
N GLU A 62 4.66 9.58 -3.45
CA GLU A 62 6.05 9.07 -3.43
C GLU A 62 6.32 8.17 -2.22
N ARG A 63 5.67 8.45 -1.09
CA ARG A 63 5.81 7.69 0.15
C ARG A 63 5.27 6.27 -0.01
N GLN A 64 4.11 6.09 -0.63
CA GLN A 64 3.49 4.78 -0.92
C GLN A 64 4.42 3.96 -1.81
N VAL A 65 4.96 4.56 -2.87
CA VAL A 65 5.95 3.92 -3.74
C VAL A 65 7.19 3.51 -2.93
N LYS A 66 7.72 4.40 -2.07
CA LYS A 66 8.87 4.09 -1.21
C LYS A 66 8.59 2.93 -0.25
N ILE A 67 7.43 2.93 0.41
CA ILE A 67 7.02 1.87 1.34
C ILE A 67 6.87 0.55 0.60
N TRP A 68 6.19 0.55 -0.54
CA TRP A 68 6.00 -0.66 -1.34
C TRP A 68 7.33 -1.25 -1.79
N PHE A 69 8.25 -0.44 -2.32
CA PHE A 69 9.59 -0.91 -2.72
C PHE A 69 10.38 -1.49 -1.55
N SER A 70 10.20 -0.94 -0.35
CA SER A 70 10.85 -1.44 0.88
C SER A 70 10.28 -2.79 1.30
N SER A 71 8.95 -2.93 1.30
CA SER A 71 8.27 -4.19 1.55
C SER A 71 8.61 -5.26 0.50
N ARG A 72 8.63 -4.89 -0.78
CA ARG A 72 8.97 -5.81 -1.87
C ARG A 72 10.41 -6.30 -1.78
N ARG A 73 11.37 -5.44 -1.43
CA ARG A 73 12.76 -5.87 -1.15
C ARG A 73 12.86 -6.83 0.03
N LYS A 74 12.08 -6.60 1.10
CA LYS A 74 12.04 -7.52 2.24
C LYS A 74 11.53 -8.90 1.81
N LYS A 75 10.44 -8.95 1.04
CA LYS A 75 9.91 -10.18 0.46
C LYS A 75 10.93 -10.86 -0.45
N TRP A 76 11.52 -10.10 -1.38
CA TRP A 76 12.58 -10.56 -2.28
C TRP A 76 13.71 -11.21 -1.49
N LYS A 77 14.30 -10.51 -0.51
CA LYS A 77 15.36 -11.08 0.34
C LYS A 77 14.94 -12.37 1.05
N ASN A 78 13.71 -12.45 1.53
CA ASN A 78 13.20 -13.64 2.20
C ASN A 78 13.01 -14.82 1.21
N GLU A 79 12.61 -14.55 -0.03
CA GLU A 79 12.52 -15.56 -1.11
C GLU A 79 13.91 -16.21 -1.36
N PHE A 80 15.01 -15.43 -1.42
CA PHE A 80 16.37 -15.99 -1.56
C PHE A 80 16.88 -16.72 -0.31
N ARG A 81 16.49 -16.28 0.90
CA ARG A 81 16.94 -16.92 2.15
C ARG A 81 16.28 -18.27 2.41
N MET A 82 15.10 -18.50 1.85
CA MET A 82 14.31 -19.71 2.09
C MET A 82 14.44 -20.76 0.97
N GLY A 83 15.44 -20.65 0.09
CA GLY A 83 15.64 -21.62 -1.00
C GLY A 83 14.59 -21.60 -2.12
N ASN A 84 13.45 -20.91 -1.92
CA ASN A 84 12.48 -20.62 -2.97
C ASN A 84 13.03 -19.50 -3.87
N HIS A 85 13.99 -19.87 -4.73
CA HIS A 85 14.26 -19.12 -5.94
C HIS A 85 12.95 -19.05 -6.72
N PRO A 86 12.35 -17.86 -6.94
CA PRO A 86 11.37 -17.73 -8.01
C PRO A 86 12.13 -18.10 -9.28
N HIS A 87 11.79 -19.27 -9.84
CA HIS A 87 12.24 -19.70 -11.14
C HIS A 87 12.12 -18.50 -12.07
N LYS A 88 13.25 -18.09 -12.65
CA LYS A 88 13.23 -17.15 -13.76
C LYS A 88 12.32 -17.79 -14.82
N ILE A 89 11.12 -17.24 -15.02
CA ILE A 89 10.40 -17.45 -16.26
C ILE A 89 10.94 -16.40 -17.21
N PHE A 90 12.13 -16.72 -17.72
CA PHE A 90 12.64 -16.44 -19.06
C PHE A 90 13.66 -17.54 -19.34
#